data_AF-A0A455T3Y6-F1
#
_entry.id   AF-A0A455T3Y6-F1
#
_cell.length_a   1.000
_cell.length_b   1.000
_cell.length_c   1.000
_cell.angle_alpha   90.00
_cell.angle_beta   90.00
_cell.angle_gamma   90.00
#
_symmetry.space_group_name_H-M   'P 1'
#
loop_
_entity.id
_entity.type
_entity.pdbx_description
1 polymer ?
#
loop_
_entity_poly.entity_id
_entity_poly.type
_entity_poly.pdbx_seq_one_letter_code
_entity_poly.pdbx_strand_id
1 'polypeptide(L)' 'MDERQHLRETASFWRDSDLGDLEVLHASYLTHAFAPHRHASFVLSIIDQGAGALWYRGAIHLAPAGSQGLAEPG' A
#
# COMPACT_ATOMS: atom_id res chain seq x y z
N MET A 1 16.48 7.39 22.53
CA MET A 1 16.90 7.55 21.11
C MET A 1 15.70 7.10 20.30
N ASP A 2 15.12 7.96 19.46
CA ASP A 2 13.89 7.64 18.74
C ASP A 2 14.20 6.73 17.55
N GLU A 3 13.85 5.44 17.65
CA GLU A 3 14.04 4.42 16.60
C GLU A 3 13.41 4.80 15.26
N ARG A 4 12.43 5.72 15.25
CA ARG A 4 11.73 6.17 14.04
C ARG A 4 12.62 7.00 13.11
N GLN A 5 13.71 7.58 13.60
CA GLN A 5 14.61 8.43 12.80
C GLN A 5 15.50 7.67 11.81
N HIS A 6 15.59 6.33 11.89
CA HIS A 6 16.45 5.53 11.01
C HIS A 6 15.70 4.78 9.90
N LEU A 7 14.38 4.77 9.92
CA LEU A 7 13.58 4.09 8.91
C LEU A 7 13.33 5.05 7.74
N ARG A 8 13.87 4.70 6.57
CA ARG A 8 13.76 5.48 5.34
C ARG A 8 12.53 5.03 4.55
N GLU A 9 11.72 5.99 4.10
CA GLU A 9 10.65 5.68 3.14
C GLU A 9 11.24 5.26 1.79
N THR A 10 10.68 4.20 1.21
CA THR A 10 11.09 3.65 -0.08
C THR A 10 9.88 3.41 -0.95
N ALA A 11 10.06 3.53 -2.26
CA ALA A 11 9.09 3.14 -3.25
C ALA A 11 9.83 2.63 -4.47
N SER A 12 9.45 1.45 -4.96
CA SER A 12 9.91 0.88 -6.21
C SER A 12 8.69 0.49 -7.01
N PHE A 13 8.61 1.04 -8.22
CA PHE A 13 7.52 0.80 -9.14
C PHE A 13 8.08 0.23 -10.44
N TRP A 14 7.49 -0.85 -10.91
CA TRP A 14 7.87 -1.48 -12.18
C TRP A 14 6.64 -2.11 -12.85
N ARG A 15 6.83 -2.48 -14.12
CA ARG A 15 5.88 -3.32 -14.86
C ARG A 15 6.50 -4.68 -15.04
N ASP A 16 5.76 -5.71 -14.67
CA ASP A 16 6.17 -7.10 -14.84
C ASP A 16 5.67 -7.62 -16.19
N SER A 17 6.58 -7.73 -17.16
CA SER A 17 6.23 -8.16 -18.53
C SER A 17 5.77 -9.61 -18.60
N ASP A 18 6.22 -10.46 -17.68
CA ASP A 18 5.86 -11.87 -17.66
C ASP A 18 4.43 -12.08 -17.11
N LEU A 19 3.91 -11.08 -16.40
CA LEU A 19 2.54 -11.03 -15.89
C LEU A 19 1.61 -10.08 -16.68
N GLY A 20 1.90 -9.88 -17.97
CA GLY A 20 1.05 -9.07 -18.86
C GLY A 20 1.14 -7.58 -18.58
N ASP A 21 2.35 -7.08 -18.32
CA ASP A 21 2.66 -5.69 -17.95
C ASP A 21 1.99 -5.22 -16.66
N LEU A 22 1.81 -6.15 -15.70
CA LEU A 22 1.25 -5.84 -14.39
C LEU A 22 2.06 -4.74 -13.71
N GLU A 23 1.38 -3.67 -13.29
CA GLU A 23 1.98 -2.60 -12.51
C GLU A 23 2.15 -3.04 -11.05
N VAL A 24 3.39 -3.02 -10.56
CA VAL A 24 3.73 -3.44 -9.20
C VAL A 24 4.37 -2.26 -8.45
N LEU A 25 3.89 -2.03 -7.23
CA LEU A 25 4.46 -1.08 -6.28
C LEU A 25 4.85 -1.83 -5.01
N HIS A 26 6.14 -1.76 -4.66
CA HIS A 26 6.65 -2.16 -3.34
C HIS A 26 7.15 -0.93 -2.61
N ALA A 27 6.65 -0.68 -1.41
CA ALA A 27 6.93 0.55 -0.69
C ALA A 27 6.93 0.36 0.82
N SER A 28 7.77 1.14 1.49
CA SER A 28 7.75 1.33 2.94
C SER A 28 7.37 2.77 3.24
N TYR A 29 6.23 2.95 3.89
CA TYR A 29 5.69 4.25 4.30
C TYR A 29 5.73 4.39 5.81
N LEU A 30 6.14 5.56 6.29
CA LEU A 30 6.19 5.89 7.72
C LEU A 30 5.27 7.06 8.05
N THR A 31 5.34 8.11 7.24
CA THR A 31 4.55 9.33 7.42
C THR A 31 3.71 9.67 6.20
N HIS A 32 3.94 8.98 5.08
CA HIS A 32 3.13 9.13 3.88
C HIS A 32 1.67 8.74 4.12
N ALA A 33 0.75 9.61 3.68
CA ALA A 33 -0.68 9.35 3.67
C ALA A 33 -1.24 9.68 2.28
N PHE A 34 -1.91 8.72 1.66
CA PHE A 34 -2.57 8.93 0.38
C PHE A 34 -3.84 9.78 0.56
N ALA A 35 -4.01 10.78 -0.30
CA ALA A 35 -5.29 11.49 -0.37
C ALA A 35 -6.40 10.54 -0.87
N PRO A 36 -7.68 10.78 -0.53
CA PRO A 36 -8.80 10.02 -1.09
C PRO A 36 -8.77 10.02 -2.61
N HIS A 37 -8.86 8.83 -3.23
CA HIS A 37 -8.78 8.65 -4.68
C HIS A 37 -9.63 7.46 -5.13
N ARG A 38 -9.64 7.26 -6.46
CA ARG A 38 -10.37 6.20 -7.16
C ARG A 38 -9.44 5.51 -8.13
N HIS A 39 -9.73 4.25 -8.44
CA HIS A 39 -8.93 3.45 -9.37
C HIS A 39 -9.70 3.16 -10.66
N ALA A 40 -8.99 3.15 -11.79
CA ALA A 40 -9.54 2.67 -13.06
C ALA A 40 -9.44 1.14 -13.20
N SER A 41 -8.56 0.53 -12.42
CA SER A 41 -8.21 -0.89 -12.45
C SER A 41 -8.36 -1.50 -11.06
N PHE A 42 -8.37 -2.83 -11.00
CA PHE A 42 -8.27 -3.55 -9.74
C PHE A 42 -6.90 -3.33 -9.10
N VAL A 43 -6.87 -3.28 -7.77
CA VAL A 43 -5.62 -3.28 -7.00
C VAL A 43 -5.66 -4.43 -6.00
N LEU A 44 -4.61 -5.26 -6.03
CA LEU A 44 -4.33 -6.25 -5.01
C LEU A 44 -3.18 -5.74 -4.15
N SER A 45 -3.33 -5.82 -2.82
CA SER A 45 -2.29 -5.38 -1.90
C SER A 45 -2.05 -6.39 -0.78
N ILE A 46 -0.81 -6.42 -0.30
CA ILE A 46 -0.39 -7.19 0.87
C ILE A 46 0.43 -6.25 1.74
N ILE A 47 0.15 -6.25 3.04
CA ILE A 47 1.06 -5.63 4.01
C ILE A 47 2.10 -6.68 4.38
N ASP A 48 3.33 -6.55 3.88
CA ASP A 48 4.38 -7.54 4.14
C ASP A 48 5.04 -7.34 5.52
N GLN A 49 5.17 -6.10 5.99
CA GLN A 49 5.73 -5.72 7.29
C GLN A 49 4.96 -4.54 7.92
N GLY A 50 4.98 -4.44 9.25
CA GLY A 50 4.34 -3.35 9.99
C GLY A 50 2.81 -3.40 9.94
N ALA A 51 2.17 -2.23 9.80
CA ALA A 51 0.73 -2.11 9.66
C ALA A 51 0.35 -0.87 8.84
N GLY A 52 -0.63 -1.03 7.94
CA GLY A 52 -1.28 0.07 7.23
C GLY A 52 -2.59 0.47 7.92
N ALA A 53 -2.98 1.74 7.77
CA ALA A 53 -4.30 2.22 8.16
C ALA A 53 -5.03 2.71 6.91
N LEU A 54 -6.25 2.22 6.70
CA LEU A 54 -7.08 2.62 5.55
C LEU A 54 -8.41 3.16 6.03
N TRP A 55 -8.84 4.29 5.45
CA TRP A 55 -10.19 4.80 5.67
C TRP A 55 -11.12 4.20 4.61
N TYR A 56 -12.16 3.50 5.05
CA TYR A 56 -13.14 2.87 4.19
C TYR A 56 -14.52 2.88 4.85
N ARG A 57 -15.54 3.27 4.08
CA ARG A 57 -16.96 3.31 4.53
C ARG A 57 -17.17 3.98 5.90
N GLY A 58 -16.48 5.10 6.13
CA GLY A 58 -16.63 5.92 7.34
C GLY A 58 -15.85 5.43 8.56
N ALA A 59 -15.05 4.36 8.44
CA ALA A 59 -14.22 3.84 9.52
C ALA A 59 -12.75 3.70 9.10
N ILE A 60 -11.85 3.75 10.08
CA ILE A 60 -10.44 3.39 9.88
C ILE A 60 -10.29 1.91 10.20
N HIS A 61 -9.72 1.16 9.26
CA HIS A 61 -9.34 -0.23 9.44
C HIS A 61 -7.81 -0.33 9.52
N LEU A 62 -7.31 -1.00 10.55
CA LEU A 62 -5.90 -1.34 10.68
C LEU A 62 -5.64 -2.69 10.00
N ALA A 63 -4.66 -2.71 9.11
CA ALA A 63 -4.21 -3.88 8.36
C ALA A 63 -2.79 -4.23 8.82
N PRO A 64 -2.61 -5.16 9.79
CA PRO A 64 -1.27 -5.62 10.19
C PRO A 64 -0.61 -6.46 9.09
N ALA A 65 0.69 -6.73 9.23
CA ALA A 65 1.43 -7.65 8.35
C ALA A 65 0.67 -8.98 8.12
N GLY A 66 0.68 -9.44 6.87
CA GLY A 66 -0.12 -10.56 6.37
C GLY A 66 -1.53 -10.19 5.90
N SER A 67 -2.00 -8.97 6.16
CA SER A 67 -3.30 -8.51 5.64
C SER A 67 -3.28 -8.38 4.12
N GLN A 68 -4.40 -8.75 3.50
CA GLN A 68 -4.59 -8.70 2.05
C GLN A 68 -5.76 -7.76 1.72
N GLY A 69 -5.61 -6.96 0.66
CA GLY A 69 -6.61 -6.01 0.20
C GLY A 69 -6.98 -6.21 -1.26
N LEU A 70 -8.24 -5.91 -1.58
CA LEU A 70 -8.75 -5.79 -2.95
C LEU A 70 -9.48 -4.46 -3.06
N ALA A 71 -9.03 -3.61 -3.98
CA ALA A 71 -9.77 -2.42 -4.39
C ALA A 71 -10.33 -2.65 -5.79
N GLU A 72 -11.65 -2.55 -5.91
CA GLU A 72 -12.36 -2.58 -7.18
C GLU A 72 -12.20 -1.24 -7.91
N PRO A 73 -12.34 -1.21 -9.25
CA PRO A 73 -12.46 0.04 -9.98
C PRO A 73 -13.63 0.90 -9.49
N GLY A 74 -13.42 2.23 -9.49
CA GLY A 74 -14.41 3.24 -9.16
C GLY A 74 -14.08 4.06 -7.94
#